data_AF-A0A0L7K4Y9-F1
#
_entry.id   AF-A0A0L7K4Y9-F1
#
_cell.length_a   1.000
_cell.length_b   1.000
_cell.length_c   1.000
_cell.angle_alpha   90.00
_cell.angle_beta   90.00
_cell.angle_gamma   90.00
#
_symmetry.space_group_name_H-M   'P 1'
#
loop_
_entity.id
_entity.type
_entity.pdbx_description
1 polymer ?
#
loop_
_entity_poly.entity_id
_entity_poly.type
_entity_poly.pdbx_seq_one_letter_code
_entity_poly.pdbx_strand_id
1 'polypeptide(L)'
;MAYTEKVSLSGTALSFLMYECVNSSNSQEGFLIGEVTSEVTNHISDSQSDNTRLDTQIVIRTVLPLPSVSLFYLPTGKIKEDVLAEVLSNTASEVVGWYKYRKNTNIKPTFRDKLISKGLQKYFEKHHGKKTFVTCNLSNRSSSSGSTHTFTYRFGKMNCLDMYEYIEDITANLGEKLN
;
A
#
# COMPACT_ATOMS: atom_id res chain seq x y z
N MET A 1 -19.03 2.15 -16.83
CA MET A 1 -18.76 2.80 -15.55
C MET A 1 -17.25 2.98 -15.43
N ALA A 2 -16.76 4.22 -15.38
CA ALA A 2 -15.34 4.47 -15.15
C ALA A 2 -15.00 4.18 -13.69
N TYR A 3 -13.76 3.76 -13.41
CA TYR A 3 -13.31 3.43 -12.07
C TYR A 3 -11.98 4.11 -11.77
N THR A 4 -11.84 4.66 -10.57
CA THR A 4 -10.57 5.19 -10.09
C THR A 4 -10.28 4.73 -8.70
N GLU A 5 -8.99 4.51 -8.44
CA GLU A 5 -8.46 4.34 -7.11
C GLU A 5 -7.38 5.38 -6.85
N LYS A 6 -7.40 5.94 -5.65
CA LYS A 6 -6.32 6.78 -5.14
C LYS A 6 -5.97 6.37 -3.72
N VAL A 7 -4.69 6.40 -3.39
CA VAL A 7 -4.22 6.25 -2.02
C VAL A 7 -4.09 7.62 -1.39
N SER A 8 -4.57 7.77 -0.16
CA SER A 8 -4.38 8.98 0.63
C SER A 8 -3.65 8.63 1.91
N LEU A 9 -2.59 9.37 2.21
CA LEU A 9 -1.76 9.19 3.38
C LEU A 9 -1.57 10.54 4.06
N SER A 10 -1.72 10.60 5.39
CA SER A 10 -1.40 11.83 6.12
C SER A 10 0.12 12.01 6.22
N GLY A 11 0.58 13.26 6.32
CA GLY A 11 2.00 13.54 6.57
C GLY A 11 2.54 12.86 7.84
N THR A 12 1.70 12.69 8.87
CA THR A 12 2.05 11.97 10.10
C THR A 12 2.25 10.47 9.87
N ALA A 13 1.34 9.83 9.13
CA ALA A 13 1.45 8.42 8.79
C ALA A 13 2.66 8.13 7.90
N LEU A 14 2.93 9.01 6.92
CA LEU A 14 4.12 8.93 6.08
C LEU A 14 5.40 9.08 6.91
N SER A 15 5.44 10.06 7.81
CA SER A 15 6.60 10.28 8.68
C SER A 15 6.86 9.10 9.60
N PHE A 16 5.80 8.52 10.19
CA PHE A 16 5.92 7.34 11.05
C PHE A 16 6.41 6.12 10.26
N LEU A 17 5.88 5.88 9.06
CA LEU A 17 6.37 4.83 8.17
C LEU A 17 7.86 4.99 7.85
N MET A 18 8.30 6.21 7.52
CA MET A 18 9.72 6.48 7.22
C MET A 18 10.61 6.30 8.46
N TYR A 19 10.14 6.72 9.64
CA TYR A 19 10.83 6.51 10.92
C TYR A 19 11.10 5.02 11.18
N GLU A 20 10.07 4.18 11.06
CA GLU A 20 10.18 2.73 11.23
C GLU A 20 11.14 2.10 10.21
N CYS A 21 11.10 2.56 8.96
CA CYS A 21 12.00 2.10 7.91
C CYS A 21 13.47 2.43 8.23
N VAL A 22 13.76 3.67 8.66
CA VAL A 22 15.13 4.12 8.94
C VAL A 22 15.72 3.44 10.17
N ASN A 23 14.88 3.19 11.19
CA ASN A 23 15.32 2.52 12.43
C ASN A 23 15.53 1.01 12.25
N SER A 24 14.98 0.40 11.19
CA SER A 24 15.28 -0.99 10.87
C SER A 24 16.76 -1.16 10.54
N SER A 25 17.40 -2.23 11.01
CA SER A 25 18.81 -2.50 10.69
C SER A 25 19.01 -2.78 9.20
N ASN A 26 18.06 -3.49 8.56
CA ASN A 26 18.13 -3.92 7.16
C ASN A 26 16.88 -3.52 6.36
N SER A 27 16.13 -4.51 5.87
CA SER A 27 14.81 -4.34 5.27
C SER A 27 13.75 -4.32 6.36
N GLN A 28 12.64 -3.63 6.07
CA GLN A 28 11.47 -3.62 6.93
C GLN A 28 10.22 -3.96 6.14
N GLU A 29 9.30 -4.67 6.76
CA GLU A 29 8.02 -5.05 6.19
C GLU A 29 6.92 -4.81 7.22
N GLY A 30 5.71 -4.52 6.76
CA GLY A 30 4.59 -4.33 7.67
C GLY A 30 3.28 -4.05 6.95
N PHE A 31 2.23 -3.86 7.71
CA PHE A 31 0.90 -3.63 7.17
C PHE A 31 0.53 -2.13 7.20
N LEU A 32 -0.28 -1.73 6.23
CA LEU A 32 -0.85 -0.38 6.15
C LEU A 32 -2.24 -0.44 6.78
N ILE A 33 -2.49 0.41 7.77
CA ILE A 33 -3.71 0.42 8.56
C ILE A 33 -4.55 1.63 8.19
N GLY A 34 -5.83 1.42 7.96
CA GLY A 34 -6.72 2.47 7.49
C GLY A 34 -8.10 1.98 7.06
N GLU A 35 -8.69 2.68 6.11
CA GLU A 35 -10.04 2.40 5.60
C GLU A 35 -10.13 2.62 4.09
N VAL A 36 -11.15 2.02 3.48
CA VAL A 36 -11.45 2.18 2.05
C VAL A 36 -12.85 2.77 1.94
N THR A 37 -12.96 3.92 1.29
CA THR A 37 -14.23 4.58 0.99
C THR A 37 -14.47 4.55 -0.52
N SER A 38 -15.71 4.30 -0.93
CA SER A 38 -16.09 4.29 -2.35
C SER A 38 -17.32 5.17 -2.56
N GLU A 39 -17.22 6.08 -3.51
CA GLU A 39 -18.27 7.04 -3.85
C GLU A 39 -18.62 6.92 -5.34
N VAL A 40 -19.92 6.96 -5.66
CA VAL A 40 -20.39 7.01 -7.05
C VAL A 40 -20.57 8.48 -7.42
N THR A 41 -19.74 8.95 -8.34
CA THR A 41 -19.77 10.32 -8.84
C THR A 41 -20.42 10.36 -10.22
N ASN A 42 -21.34 11.29 -10.42
CA ASN A 42 -21.95 11.56 -11.72
C ASN A 42 -21.13 12.66 -12.39
N HIS A 43 -20.38 12.31 -13.42
CA HIS A 43 -19.65 13.31 -14.19
C HIS A 43 -20.57 13.89 -15.27
N ILE A 44 -21.09 15.09 -15.01
CA ILE A 44 -21.83 15.85 -16.01
C ILE A 44 -20.82 16.30 -17.08
N SER A 45 -21.03 15.85 -18.32
CA SER A 45 -20.24 16.27 -19.48
C SER A 45 -21.14 17.03 -20.44
N ASP A 46 -20.58 17.86 -21.33
CA ASP A 46 -21.35 18.55 -22.38
C ASP A 46 -21.94 17.58 -23.43
N SER A 47 -21.71 16.27 -23.29
CA SER A 47 -22.36 15.22 -24.06
C SER A 47 -23.60 14.68 -23.32
N GLN A 48 -24.69 14.39 -24.04
CA GLN A 48 -25.97 13.90 -23.52
C GLN A 48 -25.92 12.51 -22.82
N SER A 49 -24.75 11.97 -22.53
CA SER A 49 -24.58 10.67 -21.87
C SER A 49 -24.22 10.81 -20.39
N ASP A 50 -25.00 10.19 -19.51
CA ASP A 50 -24.70 10.06 -18.09
C ASP A 50 -23.46 9.19 -17.87
N ASN A 51 -22.33 9.82 -17.55
CA ASN A 51 -21.07 9.14 -17.25
C ASN A 51 -20.93 8.92 -15.74
N THR A 52 -21.43 7.77 -15.26
CA THR A 52 -21.25 7.32 -13.87
C THR A 52 -19.83 6.78 -13.65
N ARG A 53 -19.19 7.24 -12.57
CA ARG A 53 -17.84 6.85 -12.15
C ARG A 53 -17.87 6.36 -10.70
N LEU A 54 -17.10 5.31 -10.41
CA LEU A 54 -16.88 4.82 -9.06
C LEU A 54 -15.48 5.26 -8.62
N ASP A 55 -15.41 6.16 -7.66
CA ASP A 55 -14.17 6.67 -7.08
C ASP A 55 -13.92 5.98 -5.75
N THR A 56 -12.81 5.25 -5.65
CA THR A 56 -12.38 4.56 -4.44
C THR A 56 -11.16 5.27 -3.85
N GLN A 57 -11.24 5.62 -2.58
CA GLN A 57 -10.15 6.22 -1.82
C GLN A 57 -9.69 5.24 -0.74
N ILE A 58 -8.39 4.95 -0.74
CA ILE A 58 -7.75 4.11 0.26
C ILE A 58 -7.00 5.03 1.21
N VAL A 59 -7.56 5.26 2.39
CA VAL A 59 -7.00 6.17 3.40
C VAL A 59 -6.14 5.37 4.36
N ILE A 60 -4.84 5.67 4.39
CA ILE A 60 -3.89 5.07 5.32
C ILE A 60 -3.73 6.02 6.52
N ARG A 61 -4.04 5.52 7.70
CA ARG A 61 -4.01 6.26 8.97
C ARG A 61 -2.72 6.01 9.76
N THR A 62 -2.18 4.80 9.70
CA THR A 62 -0.92 4.42 10.36
C THR A 62 -0.34 3.14 9.73
N VAL A 63 0.75 2.63 10.29
CA VAL A 63 1.38 1.38 9.86
C VAL A 63 1.59 0.44 11.04
N LEU A 64 1.61 -0.86 10.75
CA LEU A 64 1.95 -1.94 11.69
C LEU A 64 3.27 -2.59 11.22
N PRO A 65 4.42 -2.18 11.76
CA PRO A 65 5.71 -2.79 11.46
C PRO A 65 5.77 -4.22 11.98
N LEU A 66 6.36 -5.12 11.20
CA LEU A 66 6.62 -6.48 11.66
C LEU A 66 7.97 -6.56 12.38
N PRO A 67 8.10 -7.47 13.36
CA PRO A 67 9.36 -7.65 14.09
C PRO A 67 10.46 -8.30 13.23
N SER A 68 10.08 -8.96 12.14
CA SER A 68 11.01 -9.61 11.22
C SER A 68 10.41 -9.71 9.82
N VAL A 69 11.28 -9.67 8.81
CA VAL A 69 10.92 -9.92 7.40
C VAL A 69 10.61 -11.39 7.18
N SER A 70 9.75 -11.70 6.20
CA SER A 70 9.41 -13.09 5.85
C SER A 70 8.73 -13.92 6.97
N LEU A 71 8.09 -13.25 7.93
CA LEU A 71 7.36 -13.90 9.02
C LEU A 71 6.19 -14.77 8.51
N PHE A 72 5.34 -14.20 7.65
CA PHE A 72 4.06 -14.77 7.25
C PHE A 72 4.06 -15.43 5.85
N TYR A 73 5.21 -15.63 5.23
CA TYR A 73 5.30 -16.24 3.90
C TYR A 73 6.52 -17.14 3.74
N LEU A 74 6.47 -18.02 2.75
CA LEU A 74 7.57 -18.91 2.37
C LEU A 74 8.51 -18.23 1.36
N PRO A 75 9.74 -18.72 1.17
CA PRO A 75 10.65 -18.20 0.14
C PRO A 75 10.09 -18.20 -1.29
N THR A 76 9.08 -19.03 -1.55
CA THR A 76 8.30 -19.11 -2.79
C THR A 76 7.30 -17.96 -2.98
N GLY A 77 7.07 -17.12 -1.96
CA GLY A 77 6.05 -16.07 -1.92
C GLY A 77 4.66 -16.57 -1.48
N LYS A 78 4.51 -17.85 -1.14
CA LYS A 78 3.25 -18.42 -0.63
C LYS A 78 2.98 -17.94 0.80
N ILE A 79 1.77 -17.43 1.05
CA ILE A 79 1.32 -16.96 2.36
C ILE A 79 1.07 -18.15 3.31
N LYS A 80 1.52 -18.01 4.55
CA LYS A 80 1.20 -18.89 5.67
C LYS A 80 -0.04 -18.31 6.37
N GLU A 81 -1.24 -18.69 5.93
CA GLU A 81 -2.50 -18.08 6.39
C GLU A 81 -2.64 -18.15 7.93
N ASP A 82 -2.28 -19.28 8.56
CA ASP A 82 -2.39 -19.45 10.02
C ASP A 82 -1.51 -18.45 10.78
N VAL A 83 -0.24 -18.29 10.35
CA VAL A 83 0.70 -17.32 10.95
C VAL A 83 0.22 -15.89 10.70
N LEU A 84 -0.31 -15.61 9.51
CA LEU A 84 -0.82 -14.29 9.17
C LEU A 84 -2.04 -13.92 10.05
N ALA A 85 -2.95 -14.87 10.28
CA ALA A 85 -4.10 -14.69 11.14
C ALA A 85 -3.69 -14.41 12.59
N GLU A 86 -2.70 -15.13 13.11
CA GLU A 86 -2.15 -14.91 14.45
C GLU A 86 -1.48 -13.52 14.58
N VAL A 87 -0.65 -13.15 13.61
CA VAL A 87 0.08 -11.87 13.60
C VAL A 87 -0.87 -10.67 13.53
N LEU A 88 -1.93 -10.76 12.73
CA LEU A 88 -2.86 -9.66 12.56
C LEU A 88 -3.95 -9.62 13.62
N SER A 89 -4.39 -10.77 14.13
CA SER A 89 -5.42 -10.88 15.15
C SER A 89 -6.60 -9.93 14.87
N ASN A 90 -6.98 -9.09 15.84
CA ASN A 90 -8.07 -8.12 15.72
C ASN A 90 -7.79 -6.96 14.75
N THR A 91 -6.52 -6.72 14.38
CA THR A 91 -6.13 -5.61 13.49
C THR A 91 -6.41 -5.92 12.01
N ALA A 92 -6.68 -7.19 11.66
CA ALA A 92 -6.90 -7.60 10.27
C ALA A 92 -8.03 -6.82 9.56
N SER A 93 -9.06 -6.41 10.30
CA SER A 93 -10.19 -5.62 9.81
C SER A 93 -9.80 -4.20 9.37
N GLU A 94 -8.68 -3.67 9.84
CA GLU A 94 -8.18 -2.31 9.52
C GLU A 94 -7.05 -2.32 8.47
N VAL A 95 -6.53 -3.49 8.09
CA VAL A 95 -5.45 -3.59 7.10
C VAL A 95 -5.95 -3.26 5.69
N VAL A 96 -5.39 -2.24 5.05
CA VAL A 96 -5.70 -1.87 3.66
C VAL A 96 -4.59 -2.22 2.68
N GLY A 97 -3.42 -2.63 3.19
CA GLY A 97 -2.29 -2.99 2.36
C GLY A 97 -1.07 -3.48 3.13
N TRP A 98 0.02 -3.67 2.40
CA TRP A 98 1.32 -4.10 2.92
C TRP A 98 2.44 -3.19 2.39
N TYR A 99 3.48 -2.96 3.18
CA TYR A 99 4.64 -2.20 2.73
C TYR A 99 5.93 -3.02 2.83
N LYS A 100 6.86 -2.69 1.95
CA LYS A 100 8.21 -3.24 1.96
C LYS A 100 9.25 -2.16 1.71
N TYR A 101 10.15 -2.05 2.66
CA TYR A 101 11.30 -1.16 2.61
C TYR A 101 12.59 -1.93 2.34
N ARG A 102 13.40 -1.38 1.43
CA ARG A 102 14.73 -1.88 1.10
C ARG A 102 15.74 -0.73 1.05
N LYS A 103 16.87 -0.90 1.72
CA LYS A 103 17.95 0.08 1.69
C LYS A 103 18.71 -0.01 0.37
N ASN A 104 18.96 1.13 -0.26
CA ASN A 104 19.84 1.25 -1.42
C ASN A 104 19.47 0.34 -2.61
N THR A 105 18.18 0.09 -2.86
CA THR A 105 17.72 -0.72 -4.00
C THR A 105 16.85 0.07 -4.96
N ASN A 106 16.44 -0.57 -6.06
CA ASN A 106 15.38 -0.03 -6.90
C ASN A 106 14.04 -0.17 -6.15
N ILE A 107 13.15 0.80 -6.33
CA ILE A 107 11.79 0.79 -5.76
C ILE A 107 10.84 -0.20 -6.46
N LYS A 108 11.22 -0.69 -7.65
CA LYS A 108 10.40 -1.64 -8.41
C LYS A 108 10.17 -2.92 -7.59
N PRO A 109 8.92 -3.43 -7.52
CA PRO A 109 8.63 -4.68 -6.84
C PRO A 109 9.34 -5.85 -7.54
N THR A 110 9.93 -6.73 -6.75
CA THR A 110 10.52 -7.98 -7.23
C THR A 110 9.43 -8.98 -7.63
N PHE A 111 9.80 -10.05 -8.33
CA PHE A 111 8.86 -11.14 -8.64
C PHE A 111 8.24 -11.73 -7.36
N ARG A 112 9.04 -11.92 -6.31
CA ARG A 112 8.55 -12.40 -5.02
C ARG A 112 7.56 -11.43 -4.39
N ASP A 113 7.81 -10.12 -4.47
CA ASP A 113 6.86 -9.13 -3.91
C ASP A 113 5.51 -9.24 -4.59
N LYS A 114 5.48 -9.36 -5.93
CA LYS A 114 4.21 -9.52 -6.68
C LYS A 114 3.44 -10.77 -6.26
N LEU A 115 4.14 -11.89 -6.02
CA LEU A 115 3.52 -13.12 -5.51
C LEU A 115 2.94 -12.93 -4.11
N ILE A 116 3.66 -12.23 -3.23
CA ILE A 116 3.19 -11.90 -1.88
C ILE A 116 1.97 -10.96 -1.96
N SER A 117 2.02 -9.91 -2.79
CA SER A 117 0.91 -8.98 -3.01
C SER A 117 -0.35 -9.71 -3.45
N LYS A 118 -0.23 -10.61 -4.43
CA LYS A 118 -1.33 -11.45 -4.92
C LYS A 118 -1.87 -12.38 -3.84
N GLY A 119 -0.98 -13.01 -3.06
CA GLY A 119 -1.36 -13.90 -1.98
C GLY A 119 -2.09 -13.18 -0.85
N LEU A 120 -1.61 -11.99 -0.46
CA LEU A 120 -2.25 -11.14 0.54
C LEU A 120 -3.62 -10.65 0.07
N GLN A 121 -3.73 -10.17 -1.17
CA GLN A 121 -5.03 -9.76 -1.72
C GLN A 121 -6.06 -10.90 -1.64
N LYS A 122 -5.68 -12.10 -2.06
CA LYS A 122 -6.55 -13.28 -1.97
C LYS A 122 -6.93 -13.63 -0.52
N TYR A 123 -5.97 -13.53 0.41
CA TYR A 123 -6.23 -13.76 1.83
C TYR A 123 -7.26 -12.77 2.39
N PHE A 124 -7.07 -11.48 2.15
CA PHE A 124 -7.96 -10.43 2.67
C PHE A 124 -9.33 -10.42 1.99
N GLU A 125 -9.40 -10.79 0.71
CA GLU A 125 -10.67 -11.01 0.02
C GLU A 125 -11.43 -12.19 0.64
N LYS A 126 -10.76 -13.34 0.80
CA LYS A 126 -11.35 -14.59 1.31
C LYS A 126 -11.83 -14.48 2.76
N HIS A 127 -11.02 -13.90 3.64
CA HIS A 127 -11.25 -13.95 5.10
C HIS A 127 -11.83 -12.66 5.67
N HIS A 128 -11.69 -11.53 4.96
CA HIS A 128 -12.12 -10.22 5.45
C HIS A 128 -13.01 -9.46 4.45
N GLY A 129 -13.36 -10.05 3.30
CA GLY A 129 -14.24 -9.43 2.30
C GLY A 129 -13.66 -8.18 1.62
N LYS A 130 -12.35 -7.96 1.73
CA LYS A 130 -11.68 -6.75 1.20
C LYS A 130 -11.28 -6.97 -0.25
N LYS A 131 -11.96 -6.27 -1.16
CA LYS A 131 -11.67 -6.32 -2.61
C LYS A 131 -10.45 -5.51 -3.02
N THR A 132 -10.11 -4.49 -2.23
CA THR A 132 -9.00 -3.59 -2.48
C THR A 132 -7.87 -3.89 -1.50
N PHE A 133 -6.67 -4.12 -2.03
CA PHE A 133 -5.47 -4.33 -1.24
C PHE A 133 -4.28 -3.72 -1.95
N VAL A 134 -3.63 -2.74 -1.32
CA VAL A 134 -2.50 -2.03 -1.92
C VAL A 134 -1.16 -2.48 -1.35
N THR A 135 -0.12 -2.16 -2.09
CA THR A 135 1.25 -2.36 -1.66
C THR A 135 2.06 -1.09 -1.79
N CYS A 136 2.92 -0.82 -0.81
CA CYS A 136 3.84 0.31 -0.82
C CYS A 136 5.27 -0.20 -0.86
N ASN A 137 6.01 0.11 -1.93
CA ASN A 137 7.43 -0.18 -2.02
C ASN A 137 8.20 1.08 -1.63
N LEU A 138 9.15 0.96 -0.71
CA LEU A 138 9.98 2.06 -0.22
C LEU A 138 11.45 1.74 -0.41
N SER A 139 12.22 2.76 -0.75
CA SER A 139 13.67 2.70 -0.76
C SER A 139 14.27 4.02 -0.32
N ASN A 140 15.47 3.97 0.25
CA ASN A 140 16.32 5.14 0.36
C ASN A 140 17.58 4.98 -0.50
N ARG A 141 18.21 6.12 -0.79
CA ARG A 141 19.52 6.24 -1.40
C ARG A 141 20.25 7.38 -0.69
N SER A 142 21.55 7.24 -0.48
CA SER A 142 22.40 8.35 -0.07
C SER A 142 23.37 8.70 -1.19
N SER A 143 23.77 9.98 -1.26
CA SER A 143 24.92 10.39 -2.07
C SER A 143 26.19 9.66 -1.61
N SER A 144 27.21 9.63 -2.47
CA SER A 144 28.51 9.03 -2.13
C SER A 144 29.16 9.68 -0.90
N SER A 145 28.93 10.98 -0.69
CA SER A 145 29.37 11.75 0.48
C SER A 145 28.50 11.55 1.72
N GLY A 146 27.33 10.92 1.60
CA GLY A 146 26.34 10.83 2.69
C GLY A 146 25.67 12.16 3.04
N SER A 147 25.90 13.23 2.29
CA SER A 147 25.32 14.56 2.57
C SER A 147 23.86 14.70 2.16
N THR A 148 23.41 13.88 1.20
CA THR A 148 22.06 13.95 0.64
C THR A 148 21.40 12.57 0.73
N HIS A 149 20.24 12.51 1.35
CA HIS A 149 19.42 11.30 1.42
C HIS A 149 18.14 11.50 0.61
N THR A 150 17.84 10.55 -0.26
CA THR A 150 16.61 10.52 -1.05
C THR A 150 15.78 9.34 -0.61
N PHE A 151 14.55 9.62 -0.19
CA PHE A 151 13.53 8.61 0.08
C PHE A 151 12.57 8.56 -1.09
N THR A 152 12.24 7.36 -1.53
CA THR A 152 11.27 7.14 -2.61
C THR A 152 10.30 6.08 -2.14
N TYR A 153 9.00 6.35 -2.28
CA TYR A 153 7.95 5.39 -2.02
C TYR A 153 6.99 5.36 -3.21
N ARG A 154 6.29 4.24 -3.41
CA ARG A 154 5.33 4.08 -4.50
C ARG A 154 4.28 3.04 -4.19
N PHE A 155 3.02 3.40 -4.41
CA PHE A 155 1.89 2.52 -4.26
C PHE A 155 1.58 1.74 -5.54
N GLY A 156 1.12 0.51 -5.39
CA GLY A 156 0.59 -0.30 -6.48
C GLY A 156 -0.23 -1.48 -5.97
N LYS A 157 -0.84 -2.21 -6.89
CA LYS A 157 -1.67 -3.39 -6.59
C LYS A 157 -1.55 -4.43 -7.68
N MET A 158 -2.09 -5.62 -7.40
CA MET A 158 -2.37 -6.61 -8.43
C MET A 158 -3.77 -6.36 -8.97
N ASN A 159 -3.90 -6.21 -10.29
CA ASN A 159 -5.20 -6.07 -10.94
C ASN A 159 -5.83 -7.44 -11.23
N CYS A 160 -7.04 -7.43 -11.78
CA CYS A 160 -7.80 -8.65 -12.09
C CYS A 160 -7.13 -9.57 -13.13
N LEU A 161 -6.15 -9.06 -13.88
CA LEU A 161 -5.35 -9.82 -14.85
C LEU A 161 -4.05 -10.34 -14.24
N ASP A 162 -3.91 -10.32 -12.91
CA ASP A 162 -2.69 -10.70 -12.20
C ASP A 162 -1.45 -9.87 -12.64
N MET A 163 -1.67 -8.64 -13.10
CA MET A 163 -0.59 -7.71 -13.41
C MET A 163 -0.43 -6.68 -12.30
N TYR A 164 0.82 -6.33 -12.02
CA TYR A 164 1.12 -5.28 -11.05
C TYR A 164 1.01 -3.91 -11.71
N GLU A 165 0.17 -3.03 -11.17
CA GLU A 165 0.01 -1.65 -11.63
C GLU A 165 0.25 -0.66 -10.50
N TYR A 166 0.69 0.56 -10.86
CA TYR A 166 0.89 1.63 -9.90
C TYR A 166 -0.43 2.39 -9.68
N ILE A 167 -0.63 2.88 -8.46
CA ILE A 167 -1.80 3.67 -8.08
C ILE A 167 -1.30 5.07 -7.72
N GLU A 168 -2.09 6.08 -8.05
CA GLU A 168 -1.83 7.46 -7.64
C GLU A 168 -1.97 7.62 -6.13
N ASP A 169 -1.09 8.41 -5.54
CA ASP A 169 -1.13 8.75 -4.13
C ASP A 169 -1.15 10.27 -3.91
N ILE A 170 -1.80 10.68 -2.83
CA ILE A 170 -1.88 12.07 -2.38
C ILE A 170 -1.49 12.12 -0.91
N THR A 171 -0.52 12.98 -0.60
CA THR A 171 -0.16 13.29 0.79
C THR A 171 -0.93 14.52 1.26
N ALA A 172 -1.94 14.30 2.09
CA ALA A 172 -2.77 15.39 2.60
C ALA A 172 -1.93 16.35 3.46
N ASN A 173 -2.02 17.64 3.15
CA ASN A 173 -1.33 18.72 3.85
C ASN A 173 -2.22 19.96 3.95
N LEU A 174 -1.91 20.87 4.89
CA LEU A 174 -2.70 22.08 5.14
C LEU A 174 -2.65 23.12 3.99
N GLY A 175 -1.70 22.98 3.06
CA GLY A 175 -1.52 23.91 1.93
C GLY A 175 -2.44 23.63 0.75
N GLU A 176 -2.95 22.40 0.63
CA GLU A 176 -3.93 22.04 -0.39
C GLU A 176 -5.35 22.23 0.18
N LYS A 177 -6.11 23.15 -0.42
CA LYS A 177 -7.54 23.21 -0.16
C LYS A 177 -8.18 21.92 -0.69
N LEU A 178 -8.80 21.16 0.20
CA LEU A 178 -9.79 20.16 -0.18
C LEU A 178 -10.96 20.95 -0.81
N ASN A 179 -10.95 21.07 -2.14
CA ASN A 179 -12.07 21.61 -2.90
C ASN A 179 -13.09 20.49 -3.14
#